data_AF-A0AAU5MTR4-F1
#
_entry.id   AF-A0AAU5MTR4-F1
#
_cell.length_a   1.000
_cell.length_b   1.000
_cell.length_c   1.000
_cell.angle_alpha   90.00
_cell.angle_beta   90.00
_cell.angle_gamma   90.00
#
_symmetry.space_group_name_H-M   'P 1'
#
loop_
_entity.id
_entity.type
_entity.pdbx_description
1 polymer ?
#
loop_
_entity_poly.entity_id
_entity_poly.type
_entity_poly.pdbx_seq_one_letter_code
_entity_poly.pdbx_strand_id
1 'polypeptide(L)'
;MTAHQDVPYVEQQVTPPADLRERTSEVGDTEFTGTCPVCHGPNVMALPHVSPGTVPKAWPWKRNGGSAAPAVEPHPMHCECPVTHPQDPLEQGGCGAWWPVVPQSATTGGA
;
A
#
# COMPACT_ATOMS: atom_id res chain seq x y z
N MET A 1 22.62 0.08 4.91
CA MET A 1 21.55 0.21 5.91
C MET A 1 21.37 1.69 6.15
N THR A 2 20.31 2.29 5.61
CA THR A 2 20.04 3.71 5.87
C THR A 2 19.50 3.81 7.29
N ALA A 3 20.10 4.67 8.11
CA ALA A 3 19.61 4.90 9.46
C ALA A 3 18.27 5.65 9.41
N HIS A 4 17.35 5.28 10.30
CA HIS A 4 16.12 6.02 10.49
C HIS A 4 16.43 7.48 10.88
N GLN A 5 15.74 8.43 10.26
CA GLN A 5 15.76 9.84 10.61
C GLN A 5 14.54 10.19 11.43
N ASP A 6 14.77 10.79 12.60
CA ASP A 6 13.70 11.33 13.43
C ASP A 6 13.11 12.56 12.76
N VAL A 7 11.83 12.46 12.37
CA VAL A 7 11.08 13.49 11.65
C VAL A 7 9.74 13.71 12.36
N PRO A 8 9.16 14.92 12.30
CA PRO A 8 7.82 15.13 12.84
C PRO A 8 6.79 14.31 12.06
N TYR A 9 5.72 13.90 12.73
CA TYR A 9 4.57 13.29 12.05
C TYR A 9 3.90 14.33 11.15
N VAL A 10 3.78 14.00 9.87
CA VAL A 10 3.03 14.79 8.87
C VAL A 10 2.38 13.83 7.89
N GLU A 11 1.05 13.85 7.80
CA GLU A 11 0.34 13.12 6.76
C GLU A 11 0.65 13.75 5.39
N GLN A 12 1.41 13.05 4.55
CA GLN A 12 1.80 13.57 3.25
C GLN A 12 1.96 12.46 2.21
N GLN A 13 1.48 12.73 1.00
CA GLN A 13 1.75 11.88 -0.15
C GLN A 13 3.18 12.11 -0.65
N VAL A 14 3.93 11.03 -0.85
CA VAL A 14 5.29 11.07 -1.41
C VAL A 14 5.42 10.15 -2.62
N THR A 15 6.50 10.32 -3.36
CA THR A 15 6.88 9.39 -4.44
C THR A 15 7.27 8.03 -3.84
N PRO A 16 6.84 6.90 -4.44
CA PRO A 16 7.27 5.58 -3.99
C PRO A 16 8.81 5.47 -3.92
N PRO A 17 9.35 4.74 -2.93
CA PRO A 17 10.79 4.65 -2.76
C PRO A 17 11.44 3.83 -3.87
N ALA A 18 12.68 4.18 -4.23
CA ALA A 18 13.41 3.51 -5.30
C ALA A 18 13.75 2.04 -4.99
N ASP A 19 13.72 1.65 -3.71
CA ASP A 19 13.93 0.28 -3.26
C ASP A 19 12.63 -0.49 -3.01
N LEU A 20 11.47 0.05 -3.42
CA LEU A 20 10.19 -0.64 -3.34
C LEU A 20 10.25 -1.97 -4.10
N ARG A 21 9.90 -3.05 -3.40
CA ARG A 21 9.86 -4.41 -3.94
C ARG A 21 8.53 -5.05 -3.61
N GLU A 22 7.92 -5.60 -4.64
CA GLU A 22 6.76 -6.49 -4.52
C GLU A 22 7.23 -7.94 -4.45
N ARG A 23 6.64 -8.72 -3.55
CA ARG A 23 6.83 -10.17 -3.44
C ARG A 23 5.49 -10.84 -3.19
N THR A 24 5.27 -11.99 -3.81
CA THR A 24 4.16 -12.86 -3.44
C THR A 24 4.59 -13.77 -2.30
N SER A 25 3.79 -13.82 -1.23
CA SER A 25 3.98 -14.73 -0.11
C SER A 25 3.58 -16.17 -0.47
N GLU A 26 3.95 -17.14 0.39
CA GLU A 26 3.61 -18.55 0.20
C GLU A 26 2.09 -18.82 0.22
N VAL A 27 1.32 -17.95 0.88
CA VAL A 27 -0.14 -18.02 0.95
C VAL A 27 -0.84 -17.26 -0.20
N GLY A 28 -0.08 -16.64 -1.10
CA GLY A 28 -0.58 -15.91 -2.27
C GLY A 28 -0.78 -14.41 -2.07
N ASP A 29 -0.56 -13.88 -0.86
CA ASP A 29 -0.68 -12.44 -0.59
C ASP A 29 0.43 -11.64 -1.25
N THR A 30 0.15 -10.39 -1.62
CA THR A 30 1.13 -9.47 -2.20
C THR A 30 1.76 -8.62 -1.11
N GLU A 31 3.04 -8.82 -0.85
CA GLU A 31 3.82 -8.08 0.14
C GLU A 31 4.67 -7.01 -0.55
N PHE A 32 4.54 -5.77 -0.10
CA PHE A 32 5.39 -4.65 -0.48
C PHE A 32 6.40 -4.38 0.63
N THR A 33 7.67 -4.35 0.26
CA THR A 33 8.78 -4.00 1.16
C THR A 33 9.53 -2.81 0.59
N GLY A 34 9.99 -1.90 1.44
CA GLY A 34 10.76 -0.74 0.99
C GLY A 34 11.15 0.17 2.15
N THR A 35 11.93 1.21 1.84
CA THR A 35 12.34 2.21 2.82
C THR A 35 11.47 3.45 2.69
N CYS A 36 10.94 3.99 3.79
CA CYS A 36 10.20 5.25 3.75
C CYS A 36 11.07 6.37 3.12
N PRO A 37 10.60 7.09 2.08
CA PRO A 37 11.35 8.19 1.47
C PRO A 37 11.66 9.37 2.41
N VAL A 38 10.94 9.47 3.52
CA VAL A 38 10.99 10.62 4.45
C VAL A 38 11.83 10.31 5.67
N CYS A 39 11.46 9.29 6.44
CA CYS A 39 12.17 8.93 7.67
C CYS A 39 13.25 7.86 7.45
N HIS A 40 13.37 7.30 6.24
CA HIS A 40 14.28 6.20 5.93
C HIS A 40 14.10 4.94 6.80
N GLY A 41 12.94 4.80 7.45
CA GLY A 41 12.57 3.60 8.21
C GLY A 41 12.19 2.44 7.30
N PRO A 42 12.45 1.19 7.71
CA PRO A 42 11.97 0.01 6.99
C PRO A 42 10.44 -0.03 7.04
N ASN A 43 9.82 -0.50 5.96
CA ASN A 43 8.39 -0.61 5.83
C ASN A 43 7.97 -1.92 5.16
N VAL A 44 6.89 -2.52 5.63
CA VAL A 44 6.34 -3.78 5.12
C VAL A 44 4.83 -3.69 5.14
N MET A 45 4.20 -3.83 3.97
CA MET A 45 2.74 -3.89 3.84
C MET A 45 2.34 -5.20 3.16
N ALA A 46 1.47 -5.98 3.79
CA ALA A 46 0.86 -7.14 3.17
C ALA A 46 -0.54 -6.79 2.66
N LEU A 47 -0.76 -6.89 1.36
CA LEU A 47 -2.09 -6.85 0.77
C LEU A 47 -2.59 -8.28 0.56
N PRO A 48 -3.69 -8.67 1.22
CA PRO A 48 -4.29 -9.97 0.97
C PRO A 48 -4.71 -10.07 -0.49
N HIS A 49 -4.54 -11.24 -1.10
CA HIS A 49 -4.97 -11.44 -2.48
C HIS A 49 -6.50 -11.36 -2.58
N VAL A 50 -7.02 -10.18 -2.86
CA VAL A 50 -8.43 -10.01 -3.20
C VAL A 50 -8.58 -10.32 -4.69
N SER A 51 -9.20 -11.46 -5.01
CA SER A 51 -9.56 -11.75 -6.40
C SER A 51 -10.40 -10.59 -6.94
N PRO A 52 -10.05 -10.02 -8.11
CA PRO A 52 -10.82 -8.93 -8.70
C PRO A 52 -12.23 -9.44 -9.01
N GLY A 53 -13.21 -9.07 -8.17
CA GLY A 53 -14.58 -9.56 -8.28
C GLY A 53 -15.34 -9.77 -6.97
N THR A 54 -14.68 -9.80 -5.80
CA THR A 54 -15.39 -9.78 -4.51
C THR A 54 -15.82 -8.35 -4.19
N VAL A 55 -16.85 -7.88 -4.90
CA VAL A 55 -17.67 -6.77 -4.45
C VAL A 55 -18.32 -7.20 -3.12
N PRO A 56 -18.20 -6.46 -2.01
CA PRO A 56 -19.04 -6.69 -0.85
C PRO A 56 -20.50 -6.63 -1.33
N LYS A 57 -21.25 -7.73 -1.15
CA LYS A 57 -22.68 -7.84 -1.51
C LYS A 57 -23.51 -6.86 -0.68
N ALA A 58 -23.52 -5.58 -1.02
CA ALA A 58 -24.41 -4.62 -0.38
C ALA A 58 -24.57 -3.31 -1.17
N TRP A 59 -24.87 -3.33 -2.47
CA TRP A 59 -25.59 -2.17 -3.05
C TRP A 59 -26.43 -2.56 -4.27
N PRO A 60 -27.77 -2.57 -4.18
CA PRO A 60 -28.65 -3.04 -5.25
C PRO A 60 -28.97 -1.92 -6.23
N TRP A 61 -27.99 -1.37 -6.96
CA TRP A 61 -28.26 -0.47 -8.08
C TRP A 61 -27.66 -0.98 -9.40
N LYS A 62 -28.54 -1.68 -10.10
CA LYS A 62 -28.58 -2.03 -11.52
C LYS A 62 -28.05 -0.93 -12.46
N ARG A 63 -27.01 -1.22 -13.26
CA ARG A 63 -27.05 -1.11 -14.74
C ARG A 63 -25.76 -1.53 -15.48
N ASN A 64 -25.99 -2.34 -16.51
CA ASN A 64 -25.36 -2.35 -17.84
C ASN A 64 -23.84 -2.47 -17.98
N GLY A 65 -23.43 -3.63 -18.48
CA GLY A 65 -22.80 -3.73 -19.79
C GLY A 65 -21.50 -2.96 -19.97
N GLY A 66 -20.41 -3.59 -19.57
CA GLY A 66 -19.06 -3.21 -19.93
C GLY A 66 -18.11 -4.14 -19.20
N SER A 67 -17.59 -5.15 -19.90
CA SER A 67 -16.36 -5.83 -19.48
C SER A 67 -15.22 -4.80 -19.59
N ALA A 68 -15.20 -3.82 -18.70
CA ALA A 68 -13.99 -3.10 -18.41
C ALA A 68 -13.11 -4.09 -17.66
N ALA A 69 -11.89 -4.31 -18.13
CA ALA A 69 -10.87 -4.96 -17.32
C ALA A 69 -10.90 -4.32 -15.93
N PRO A 70 -10.84 -5.12 -14.84
CA PRO A 70 -10.86 -4.55 -13.49
C PRO A 70 -9.76 -3.49 -13.43
N ALA A 71 -10.14 -2.24 -13.21
CA ALA A 71 -9.18 -1.17 -13.01
C ALA A 71 -8.31 -1.60 -11.84
N VAL A 72 -6.99 -1.66 -12.05
CA VAL A 72 -6.07 -1.94 -10.96
C VAL A 72 -6.05 -0.70 -10.08
N GLU A 73 -6.82 -0.73 -9.01
CA GLU A 73 -6.91 0.39 -8.08
C GLU A 73 -5.59 0.50 -7.30
N PRO A 74 -4.94 1.68 -7.29
CA PRO A 74 -3.75 1.91 -6.47
C PRO A 74 -4.13 1.85 -4.98
N HIS A 75 -3.35 1.12 -4.20
CA HIS A 75 -3.53 0.99 -2.76
C HIS A 75 -2.58 1.97 -2.04
N PRO A 76 -3.05 2.71 -1.01
CA PRO A 76 -2.18 3.62 -0.26
C PRO A 76 -1.31 2.82 0.73
N MET A 77 0.01 2.85 0.52
CA MET A 77 0.99 2.34 1.48
C MET A 77 1.42 3.44 2.42
N HIS A 78 1.11 3.30 3.72
CA HIS A 78 1.54 4.23 4.76
C HIS A 78 2.89 3.80 5.33
N CYS A 79 3.68 4.75 5.83
CA CYS A 79 4.88 4.46 6.60
C CYS A 79 4.50 3.76 7.91
N GLU A 80 4.98 2.53 8.13
CA GLU A 80 4.77 1.77 9.38
C GLU A 80 6.13 1.53 10.08
N CYS A 81 7.03 2.52 10.08
CA CYS A 81 8.32 2.36 10.77
C CYS A 81 8.11 2.19 12.29
N PRO A 82 8.98 1.43 12.99
CA PRO A 82 8.78 1.07 14.39
C PRO A 82 9.01 2.24 15.38
N VAL A 83 9.17 3.47 14.89
CA VAL A 83 9.42 4.65 15.70
C VAL A 83 8.09 5.32 16.04
N THR A 84 7.86 5.54 17.33
CA THR A 84 6.68 6.24 17.82
C THR A 84 6.81 7.73 17.57
N HIS A 85 5.82 8.32 16.89
CA HIS A 85 5.76 9.77 16.70
C HIS A 85 4.72 10.39 17.65
N PRO A 86 5.11 11.26 18.61
CA PRO A 86 4.21 11.78 19.64
C PRO A 86 3.12 12.73 19.12
N GLN A 87 3.20 13.13 17.85
CA GLN A 87 2.23 13.99 17.17
C GLN A 87 1.22 13.19 16.33
N ASP A 88 1.34 11.85 16.28
CA ASP A 88 0.36 10.98 15.64
C ASP A 88 -0.89 10.85 16.52
N PRO A 89 -2.05 11.42 16.12
CA PRO A 89 -3.26 11.39 16.92
C PRO A 89 -3.89 10.00 17.04
N LEU A 90 -3.49 9.05 16.19
CA LEU A 90 -4.06 7.71 16.14
C LEU A 90 -3.09 6.63 16.62
N GLU A 91 -1.86 7.00 17.01
CA GLU A 91 -0.78 6.09 17.42
C GLU A 91 -0.59 4.90 16.45
N GLN A 92 -0.90 5.10 15.16
CA GLN A 92 -0.82 4.09 14.10
C GLN A 92 0.64 3.70 13.82
N GLY A 93 1.59 4.55 14.21
CA GLY A 93 3.01 4.36 13.97
C GLY A 93 3.46 5.02 12.67
N GLY A 94 4.77 5.24 12.55
CA GLY A 94 5.39 5.85 11.38
C GLY A 94 5.23 7.38 11.26
N CYS A 95 5.89 7.93 10.25
CA CYS A 95 6.03 9.39 10.10
C CYS A 95 4.85 10.10 9.40
N GLY A 96 3.80 9.37 9.02
CA GLY A 96 2.65 9.90 8.27
C GLY A 96 2.82 9.97 6.74
N ALA A 97 4.01 9.66 6.22
CA ALA A 97 4.24 9.57 4.78
C ALA A 97 3.47 8.39 4.16
N TRP A 98 2.85 8.60 3.00
CA TRP A 98 2.18 7.54 2.25
C TRP A 98 2.44 7.63 0.74
N TRP A 99 2.38 6.51 0.04
CA TRP A 99 2.56 6.45 -1.42
C TRP A 99 1.66 5.39 -2.06
N PRO A 100 1.22 5.58 -3.32
CA PRO A 100 0.41 4.58 -4.02
C PRO A 100 1.27 3.38 -4.44
N VAL A 101 0.77 2.16 -4.22
CA VAL A 101 1.33 0.91 -4.73
C VAL A 101 0.31 0.19 -5.60
N VAL A 102 0.78 -0.51 -6.63
CA VAL A 102 -0.03 -1.21 -7.62
C VAL A 102 0.49 -2.65 -7.70
N PRO A 103 -0.31 -3.66 -7.30
CA PRO A 103 0.08 -5.06 -7.42
C PRO A 103 0.33 -5.47 -8.88
N GLN A 104 1.50 -6.05 -9.17
CA GLN A 104 1.82 -6.62 -10.48
C GLN A 104 0.97 -7.84 -10.82
N SER A 105 0.49 -8.56 -9.80
CA SER A 105 -0.50 -9.64 -9.94
C SER A 105 -1.82 -9.15 -10.57
N ALA A 106 -2.15 -7.87 -10.45
CA ALA A 106 -3.29 -7.26 -11.13
C ALA A 106 -2.98 -6.82 -12.57
N THR A 107 -1.70 -6.73 -12.96
CA THR A 107 -1.26 -6.38 -14.33
C THR A 107 -1.24 -7.60 -15.27
N THR A 108 -1.11 -8.82 -14.75
CA THR A 108 -0.93 -10.05 -15.56
C THR A 108 -2.25 -10.74 -15.97
N GLY A 109 -3.40 -10.24 -15.52
CA GLY A 109 -4.73 -10.79 -15.87
C GLY A 109 -5.23 -10.48 -17.28
N GLY A 110 -4.35 -10.07 -18.20
CA GLY A 110 -4.70 -9.65 -19.56
C GLY A 110 -3.70 -10.17 -20.59
N ALA A 111 -3.74 -11.47 -20.86
CA ALA A 111 -3.13 -12.07 -22.06
C ALA A 111 -4.02 -13.21 -22.56
#